data_AF-A0A1F7GV31-F1
#
_entry.id   AF-A0A1F7GV31-F1
#
_cell.length_a   1.000
_cell.length_b   1.000
_cell.length_c   1.000
_cell.angle_alpha   90.00
_cell.angle_beta   90.00
_cell.angle_gamma   90.00
#
_symmetry.space_group_name_H-M   'P 1'
#
loop_
_entity.id
_entity.type
_entity.pdbx_description
1 polymer ?
#
loop_
_entity_poly.entity_id
_entity_poly.type
_entity_poly.pdbx_seq_one_letter_code
_entity_poly.pdbx_strand_id
1 'polypeptide(L)'
;MDKLSVLTKRIEIDFLKTVAEALKKGTITLPISKQAGKEFLTLLPFTSDDDMHEKIKKYIDKFPQLEKIYPMLLTYIDEEKTDEILDKLRLYIHNNE
;
A
#
# COMPACT_ATOMS: atom_id res chain seq x y z
N MET A 1 11.41 2.08 -15.77
CA MET A 1 10.69 2.67 -14.62
C MET A 1 11.01 1.82 -13.42
N ASP A 2 11.46 2.40 -12.32
CA ASP A 2 11.88 1.67 -11.13
C ASP A 2 10.68 0.91 -10.51
N LYS A 3 10.84 -0.37 -10.11
CA LYS A 3 9.72 -1.20 -9.61
C LYS A 3 9.04 -0.53 -8.40
N LEU A 4 9.84 0.09 -7.52
CA LEU A 4 9.38 0.86 -6.36
C LEU A 4 8.48 2.05 -6.73
N SER A 5 8.76 2.70 -7.86
CA SER A 5 7.99 3.83 -8.37
C SER A 5 6.61 3.40 -8.89
N VAL A 6 6.48 2.18 -9.39
CA VAL A 6 5.20 1.64 -9.88
C VAL A 6 4.34 1.21 -8.69
N LEU A 7 4.93 0.55 -7.69
CA LEU A 7 4.28 0.18 -6.46
C LEU A 7 3.72 1.40 -5.72
N THR A 8 4.57 2.43 -5.51
CA THR A 8 4.17 3.66 -4.82
C THR A 8 2.96 4.32 -5.50
N LYS A 9 2.96 4.40 -6.84
CA LYS A 9 1.82 4.96 -7.59
C LYS A 9 0.53 4.15 -7.46
N ARG A 10 0.62 2.81 -7.46
CA ARG A 10 -0.55 1.94 -7.26
C ARG A 10 -1.17 2.18 -5.88
N ILE A 11 -0.32 2.23 -4.87
CA ILE A 11 -0.68 2.51 -3.47
C ILE A 11 -1.37 3.89 -3.35
N GLU A 12 -0.81 4.93 -3.96
CA GLU A 12 -1.40 6.28 -3.97
C GLU A 12 -2.77 6.31 -4.68
N ILE A 13 -2.91 5.63 -5.82
CA ILE A 13 -4.18 5.58 -6.56
C ILE A 13 -5.28 4.94 -5.71
N ASP A 14 -4.97 3.81 -5.07
CA ASP A 14 -5.95 3.07 -4.29
C ASP A 14 -6.30 3.76 -2.96
N PHE A 15 -5.32 4.44 -2.36
CA PHE A 15 -5.58 5.38 -1.28
C PHE A 15 -6.61 6.44 -1.68
N LEU A 16 -6.40 7.11 -2.82
CA LEU A 16 -7.29 8.16 -3.31
C LEU A 16 -8.69 7.63 -3.63
N LYS A 17 -8.80 6.42 -4.20
CA LYS A 17 -10.10 5.77 -4.41
C LYS A 17 -10.83 5.54 -3.09
N THR A 18 -10.14 5.03 -2.07
CA THR A 18 -10.72 4.77 -0.75
C THR A 18 -11.22 6.06 -0.10
N VAL A 19 -10.41 7.13 -0.15
CA VAL A 19 -10.80 8.44 0.35
C VAL A 19 -12.00 9.01 -0.42
N ALA A 20 -12.02 8.89 -1.74
CA ALA A 20 -13.13 9.37 -2.57
C ALA A 20 -14.44 8.62 -2.26
N GLU A 21 -14.38 7.31 -2.06
CA GLU A 21 -15.53 6.52 -1.61
C GLU A 21 -16.02 6.93 -0.23
N ALA A 22 -15.11 7.12 0.72
CA ALA A 22 -15.45 7.51 2.08
C ALA A 22 -16.11 8.92 2.10
N LEU A 23 -15.63 9.85 1.28
CA LEU A 23 -16.26 11.16 1.08
C LEU A 23 -17.64 11.03 0.43
N LYS A 24 -17.79 10.20 -0.62
CA LYS A 24 -19.10 9.97 -1.29
C LYS A 24 -20.14 9.37 -0.34
N LYS A 25 -19.71 8.47 0.56
CA LYS A 25 -20.57 7.83 1.55
C LYS A 25 -20.83 8.72 2.77
N GLY A 26 -20.14 9.86 2.89
CA GLY A 26 -20.22 10.74 4.05
C GLY A 26 -19.61 10.16 5.32
N THR A 27 -18.81 9.09 5.21
CA THR A 27 -18.15 8.46 6.37
C THR A 27 -16.95 9.26 6.86
N ILE A 28 -16.37 10.09 6.00
CA ILE A 28 -15.37 11.10 6.38
C ILE A 28 -15.75 12.47 5.82
N THR A 29 -15.29 13.52 6.50
CA THR A 29 -15.44 14.90 6.06
C THR A 29 -14.21 15.38 5.28
N LEU A 30 -14.35 16.48 4.55
CA LEU A 30 -13.23 17.06 3.79
C LEU A 30 -12.02 17.46 4.67
N PRO A 31 -12.19 18.00 5.90
CA PRO A 31 -11.06 18.22 6.79
C PRO A 31 -10.34 16.92 7.19
N ILE A 32 -11.10 15.86 7.50
CA ILE A 32 -10.54 14.55 7.88
C ILE A 32 -9.79 13.94 6.69
N SER A 33 -10.34 14.00 5.48
CA SER A 33 -9.67 13.45 4.29
C SER A 33 -8.36 14.16 3.97
N LYS A 34 -8.29 15.49 4.17
CA LYS A 34 -7.05 16.25 4.02
C LYS A 34 -6.00 15.86 5.07
N GLN A 35 -6.41 15.65 6.31
CA GLN A 35 -5.50 15.21 7.36
C GLN A 35 -4.99 13.79 7.09
N ALA A 36 -5.89 12.87 6.78
CA ALA A 36 -5.58 11.50 6.40
C ALA A 36 -4.57 11.46 5.24
N GLY A 37 -4.79 12.24 4.18
CA GLY A 37 -3.85 12.33 3.05
C GLY A 37 -2.47 12.83 3.44
N LYS A 38 -2.37 13.85 4.31
CA LYS A 38 -1.07 14.32 4.80
C LYS A 38 -0.34 13.26 5.61
N GLU A 39 -1.03 12.58 6.54
CA GLU A 39 -0.43 11.53 7.35
C GLU A 39 -0.04 10.31 6.50
N PHE A 40 -0.82 9.96 5.48
CA PHE A 40 -0.52 8.88 4.56
C PHE A 40 0.82 9.10 3.82
N LEU A 41 1.05 10.33 3.33
CA LEU A 41 2.31 10.67 2.66
C LEU A 41 3.53 10.57 3.58
N THR A 42 3.35 10.68 4.90
CA THR A 42 4.44 10.49 5.87
C THR A 42 4.78 9.03 6.16
N LEU A 43 3.96 8.08 5.70
CA LEU A 43 4.24 6.65 5.86
C LEU A 43 5.38 6.20 4.93
N LEU A 44 5.55 6.90 3.81
CA LEU A 44 6.54 6.59 2.79
C LEU A 44 7.89 7.28 3.08
N PRO A 45 9.03 6.65 2.72
CA PRO A 45 9.15 5.30 2.17
C PRO A 45 9.02 4.21 3.25
N PHE A 46 8.67 3.00 2.81
CA PHE A 46 8.74 1.80 3.64
C PHE A 46 10.15 1.22 3.56
N THR A 47 10.68 0.81 4.71
CA THR A 47 12.05 0.27 4.82
C THR A 47 12.10 -1.25 4.94
N SER A 48 10.99 -1.87 5.35
CA SER A 48 10.78 -3.32 5.40
C SER A 48 9.27 -3.64 5.48
N ASP A 49 8.91 -4.91 5.31
CA ASP A 49 7.54 -5.39 5.50
C ASP A 49 7.02 -5.10 6.93
N ASP A 50 7.86 -5.29 7.95
CA ASP A 50 7.50 -5.04 9.35
C ASP A 50 7.28 -3.54 9.61
N ASP A 51 8.15 -2.68 9.08
CA ASP A 51 7.99 -1.21 9.13
C ASP A 51 6.69 -0.79 8.45
N MET A 52 6.37 -1.39 7.30
CA MET A 52 5.12 -1.15 6.60
C MET A 52 3.91 -1.56 7.45
N HIS A 53 3.88 -2.80 7.99
CA HIS A 53 2.81 -3.28 8.84
C HIS A 53 2.58 -2.37 10.04
N GLU A 54 3.65 -1.98 10.74
CA GLU A 54 3.55 -1.13 11.92
C GLU A 54 3.02 0.28 11.56
N LYS A 55 3.54 0.89 10.50
CA LYS A 55 3.11 2.21 10.02
C LYS A 55 1.66 2.22 9.59
N ILE A 56 1.22 1.23 8.80
CA ILE A 56 -0.18 1.17 8.36
C ILE A 56 -1.10 0.85 9.53
N LYS A 57 -0.71 -0.05 10.44
CA LYS A 57 -1.49 -0.35 11.64
C LYS A 57 -1.75 0.91 12.47
N LYS A 58 -0.70 1.68 12.75
CA LYS A 58 -0.82 2.98 13.45
C LYS A 58 -1.70 3.97 12.67
N TYR A 59 -1.66 3.93 11.35
CA TYR A 59 -2.46 4.79 10.49
C TYR A 59 -3.96 4.42 10.56
N ILE A 60 -4.32 3.15 10.46
CA ILE A 60 -5.72 2.71 10.56
C ILE A 60 -6.30 2.89 11.96
N ASP A 61 -5.47 2.78 13.01
CA ASP A 61 -5.91 3.08 14.38
C ASP A 61 -6.34 4.55 14.53
N LYS A 62 -5.69 5.47 13.81
CA LYS A 62 -6.04 6.89 13.75
C LYS A 62 -7.18 7.20 12.79
N PHE A 63 -7.28 6.45 11.69
CA PHE A 63 -8.30 6.63 10.65
C PHE A 63 -9.07 5.32 10.39
N PRO A 64 -9.89 4.83 11.34
CA PRO A 64 -10.59 3.55 11.19
C PRO A 64 -11.52 3.49 9.97
N GLN A 65 -12.04 4.66 9.57
CA GLN A 65 -12.86 4.86 8.37
C GLN A 65 -12.15 4.43 7.08
N LEU A 66 -10.82 4.28 7.11
CA LEU A 66 -9.97 3.91 6.00
C LEU A 66 -9.30 2.54 6.20
N GLU A 67 -9.83 1.68 7.08
CA GLU A 67 -9.30 0.34 7.38
C GLU A 67 -9.02 -0.50 6.12
N LYS A 68 -9.80 -0.30 5.06
CA LYS A 68 -9.67 -1.01 3.77
C LYS A 68 -8.33 -0.80 3.08
N ILE A 69 -7.58 0.24 3.44
CA ILE A 69 -6.23 0.48 2.94
C ILE A 69 -5.28 -0.65 3.37
N TYR A 70 -5.45 -1.19 4.57
CA TYR A 70 -4.56 -2.22 5.12
C TYR A 70 -4.52 -3.50 4.29
N PRO A 71 -5.66 -4.20 4.01
CA PRO A 71 -5.63 -5.39 3.17
C PRO A 71 -5.19 -5.11 1.74
N MET A 72 -5.45 -3.90 1.19
CA MET A 72 -4.95 -3.55 -0.14
C MET A 72 -3.42 -3.49 -0.18
N LEU A 73 -2.80 -2.89 0.85
CA LEU A 73 -1.35 -2.81 0.97
C LEU A 73 -0.69 -4.19 1.17
N LEU A 74 -1.35 -5.10 1.88
CA LEU A 74 -0.90 -6.48 2.03
C LEU A 74 -0.88 -7.24 0.70
N THR A 75 -1.94 -7.11 -0.12
CA THR A 75 -2.00 -7.77 -1.43
C THR A 75 -0.82 -7.39 -2.31
N TYR A 76 -0.40 -6.13 -2.28
CA TYR A 76 0.74 -5.67 -3.08
C TYR A 76 2.07 -6.28 -2.62
N ILE A 77 2.27 -6.54 -1.33
CA ILE A 77 3.45 -7.27 -0.83
C ILE A 77 3.44 -8.71 -1.32
N ASP A 78 2.29 -9.38 -1.25
CA ASP A 78 2.18 -10.77 -1.68
C ASP A 78 2.42 -10.91 -3.19
N GLU A 79 1.97 -9.94 -3.98
CA GLU A 79 2.30 -9.83 -5.41
C GLU A 79 3.81 -9.69 -5.63
N GLU A 80 4.51 -8.79 -4.92
CA GLU A 80 5.96 -8.63 -5.06
C GLU A 80 6.74 -9.88 -4.66
N LYS A 81 6.38 -10.53 -3.56
CA LYS A 81 7.01 -11.79 -3.12
C LYS A 81 6.80 -12.91 -4.13
N THR A 82 5.61 -12.99 -4.71
CA THR A 82 5.28 -13.99 -5.73
C THR A 82 6.13 -13.77 -6.98
N ASP A 83 6.27 -12.52 -7.43
CA ASP A 83 7.11 -12.17 -8.57
C ASP A 83 8.60 -12.48 -8.32
N GLU A 84 9.12 -12.21 -7.12
CA GLU A 84 10.49 -12.58 -6.75
C GLU A 84 10.73 -14.10 -6.78
N ILE A 85 9.77 -14.89 -6.30
CA ILE A 85 9.85 -16.35 -6.30
C ILE A 85 9.79 -16.89 -7.74
N LEU A 86 8.92 -16.33 -8.58
CA LEU A 86 8.83 -16.68 -9.99
C LEU A 86 10.12 -16.36 -10.75
N ASP A 87 10.74 -15.21 -10.47
CA ASP A 87 12.02 -14.83 -11.07
C ASP A 87 13.16 -15.75 -10.60
N LYS A 88 13.18 -16.16 -9.32
CA LYS A 88 14.13 -17.17 -8.82
C LYS A 88 13.91 -18.54 -9.48
N LEU A 89 12.67 -18.98 -9.65
CA LEU A 89 12.35 -20.23 -10.33
C LEU A 89 12.79 -20.22 -11.79
N ARG A 90 12.57 -19.10 -12.50
CA ARG A 90 13.05 -18.92 -13.88
C ARG A 90 14.58 -18.99 -13.97
N LEU A 91 15.29 -18.35 -13.04
CA LEU A 91 16.74 -18.43 -12.96
C LEU A 91 17.23 -19.86 -12.68
N TYR A 92 16.55 -20.60 -11.79
CA TYR A 92 16.88 -22.00 -11.52
C TYR A 92 16.65 -22.92 -12.73
N ILE A 93 15.60 -22.68 -13.52
CA ILE A 93 15.34 -23.43 -14.74
C ILE A 93 16.39 -23.10 -15.81
N HIS A 94 16.73 -21.82 -15.98
CA HIS A 94 17.67 -21.37 -17.00
C HIS A 94 19.15 -21.71 -16.68
N ASN A 95 19.52 -21.78 -15.40
CA ASN A 95 20.87 -22.16 -14.97
C ASN A 95 21.08 -23.69 -14.82
N ASN A 96 20.05 -24.50 -15.05
CA ASN A 96 20.14 -25.97 -15.08
C ASN A 96 20.04 -26.56 -16.51
N GLU A 97 20.17 -25.71 -17.54
CA GLU A 97 20.50 -26.11 -18.93
C GLU A 97 22.01 -25.95 -19.18
#